data_AF-A0A8H7QP88-F1
#
_entry.id   AF-A0A8H7QP88-F1
#
_cell.length_a   1.000
_cell.length_b   1.000
_cell.length_c   1.000
_cell.angle_alpha   90.00
_cell.angle_beta   90.00
_cell.angle_gamma   90.00
#
_symmetry.space_group_name_H-M   'P 1'
#
loop_
_entity.id
_entity.type
_entity.pdbx_description
1 polymer ?
#
loop_
_entity_poly.entity_id
_entity_poly.type
_entity_poly.pdbx_seq_one_letter_code
_entity_poly.pdbx_strand_id
1 'polypeptide(L)'
;MNLSDTDINTIIDPTAMLTTFTAPISPVTYVAGLACLAAEFDHIPFQMNNSIYLFDSVELTRLVCTHINTWQAKIQLASTNKAMFLIVSSEKSFIVHNLRHEEVNQNMNLPSKTATCIRLTNNRLFTDSYMFRLLQINKHINKIRVNIGTDATIATELSKTIKHITRKGIKLVVERAADSDAIIAVYEKWWTNYYDNHVIYCNNTQQSIQPKRKIDDDMVLLSVPKDKKQRQKFLLEKSIGLLEDQNMVEEPTTKITQIFSKVINTNSVYTLSSIDISQCFQTLRSNTELPLFAKKFMNCVIKFQQQLLYVTGFDLFCHFQRDNDDCATYMDLSNSKKAVAKIQRKTYLSTHFQEISIYFGIYELLLTSGYIATNDCIIPFLGSAITIQLNEQCTEEIYIDTCGPIVVNTERLLRQYMKLHSYKPWGFYSLDAFTKGFTPVIPISYHGHVSQKNKDITVHHFASRLLSIVSSDKIITKEMMVDLWLFLVQIPLFTKVSRTNNLQSINFKELNVLLKQSSKYVYFGYLVGISGYIEERAEQKSQFIFNMYSQTATKDIALKIGKGGLYGDIKKTNDALMKEMKKALM
;
A
#
# COMPACT_ATOMS: atom_id res chain seq x y z
N MET A 1 -54.52 -26.39 17.20
CA MET A 1 -55.59 -25.38 17.09
C MET A 1 -55.39 -24.66 15.77
N ASN A 2 -56.39 -24.70 14.88
CA ASN A 2 -56.33 -24.02 13.58
C ASN A 2 -56.69 -22.55 13.80
N LEU A 3 -55.78 -21.64 13.46
CA LEU A 3 -56.07 -20.21 13.36
C LEU A 3 -56.37 -19.86 11.89
N SER A 4 -57.27 -18.91 11.71
CA SER A 4 -57.89 -18.53 10.44
C SER A 4 -57.05 -17.50 9.68
N ASP A 5 -57.20 -17.45 8.34
CA ASP A 5 -56.53 -16.48 7.45
C ASP A 5 -56.86 -15.00 7.72
N THR A 6 -57.71 -14.71 8.71
CA THR A 6 -58.01 -13.35 9.18
C THR A 6 -57.08 -12.85 10.30
N ASP A 7 -56.26 -13.72 10.91
CA ASP A 7 -55.33 -13.33 12.00
C ASP A 7 -53.97 -12.81 11.49
N ILE A 8 -53.73 -12.84 10.17
CA ILE A 8 -52.44 -12.44 9.56
C ILE A 8 -52.38 -10.96 9.16
N ASN A 9 -53.52 -10.27 9.05
CA ASN A 9 -53.58 -8.89 8.52
C ASN A 9 -53.77 -7.79 9.57
N THR A 10 -53.73 -8.09 10.87
CA THR A 10 -53.84 -7.07 11.95
C THR A 10 -52.63 -7.01 12.89
N ILE A 11 -51.59 -7.82 12.64
CA ILE A 11 -50.38 -7.86 13.47
C ILE A 11 -49.20 -7.50 12.57
N ILE A 12 -49.03 -6.20 12.33
CA ILE A 12 -47.80 -5.45 11.98
C ILE A 12 -48.34 -4.09 11.53
N ASP A 13 -48.36 -3.11 12.43
CA ASP A 13 -48.42 -1.71 12.03
C ASP A 13 -46.99 -1.32 11.60
N PRO A 14 -46.70 -1.17 10.29
CA PRO A 14 -45.36 -0.83 9.82
C PRO A 14 -44.95 0.60 10.23
N THR A 15 -45.92 1.41 10.64
CA THR A 15 -45.75 2.83 10.97
C THR A 15 -45.12 3.02 12.34
N ALA A 16 -45.31 2.08 13.28
CA ALA A 16 -44.67 2.10 14.60
C ALA A 16 -43.17 1.73 14.55
N MET A 17 -42.74 0.96 13.55
CA MET A 17 -41.31 0.65 13.31
C MET A 17 -40.54 1.77 12.60
N LEU A 18 -41.24 2.65 11.87
CA LEU A 18 -40.60 3.71 11.08
C LEU A 18 -40.16 4.92 11.92
N THR A 19 -40.72 5.13 13.10
CA THR A 19 -40.39 6.27 13.97
C THR A 19 -39.23 6.00 14.93
N THR A 20 -38.83 4.74 15.15
CA THR A 20 -37.78 4.37 16.11
C THR A 20 -36.36 4.28 15.53
N PHE A 21 -36.18 4.40 14.20
CA PHE A 21 -34.89 4.17 13.54
C PHE A 21 -34.23 5.40 12.89
N THR A 22 -34.63 6.62 13.24
CA THR A 22 -34.05 7.86 12.69
C THR A 22 -33.12 8.63 13.63
N ALA A 23 -32.78 8.08 14.80
CA ALA A 23 -31.78 8.63 15.74
C ALA A 23 -30.69 7.59 16.06
N PRO A 24 -29.46 7.98 16.48
CA PRO A 24 -28.43 7.02 16.86
C PRO A 24 -28.91 6.18 18.05
N ILE A 25 -29.11 4.88 17.82
CA ILE A 25 -29.62 3.95 18.82
C ILE A 25 -28.49 3.48 19.73
N SER A 26 -28.70 3.59 21.05
CA SER A 26 -27.87 2.95 22.08
C SER A 26 -27.97 1.41 21.95
N PRO A 27 -26.88 0.64 22.20
CA PRO A 27 -26.86 -0.82 22.11
C PRO A 27 -28.01 -1.54 22.86
N VAL A 28 -28.58 -0.90 23.89
CA VAL A 28 -29.65 -1.44 24.73
C VAL A 28 -30.98 -1.64 23.98
N THR A 29 -31.30 -0.78 23.01
CA THR A 29 -32.59 -0.87 22.28
C THR A 29 -32.58 -1.98 21.23
N TYR A 30 -31.40 -2.39 20.75
CA TYR A 30 -31.24 -3.50 19.82
C TYR A 30 -31.48 -4.87 20.50
N VAL A 31 -31.20 -4.96 21.81
CA VAL A 31 -31.39 -6.16 22.63
C VAL A 31 -32.88 -6.48 22.82
N ALA A 32 -33.75 -5.47 22.92
CA ALA A 32 -35.19 -5.67 23.07
C ALA A 32 -35.85 -6.27 21.82
N GLY A 33 -35.40 -5.87 20.61
CA GLY A 33 -35.94 -6.40 19.36
C GLY A 33 -35.58 -7.86 19.09
N LEU A 34 -34.37 -8.29 19.50
CA LEU A 34 -33.93 -9.68 19.38
C LEU A 34 -34.58 -10.59 20.43
N ALA A 35 -34.91 -10.07 21.62
CA ALA A 35 -35.64 -10.80 22.65
C ALA A 35 -37.10 -11.11 22.23
N CYS A 36 -37.76 -10.21 21.50
CA CYS A 36 -39.08 -10.47 20.93
C CYS A 36 -39.06 -11.59 19.87
N LEU A 37 -38.04 -11.62 19.00
CA LEU A 37 -37.86 -12.71 18.02
C LEU A 37 -37.54 -14.05 18.67
N ALA A 38 -36.83 -14.06 19.81
CA ALA A 38 -36.51 -15.29 20.54
C ALA A 38 -37.71 -15.89 21.27
N ALA A 39 -38.68 -15.06 21.69
CA ALA A 39 -39.91 -15.50 22.34
C ALA A 39 -40.91 -16.18 21.39
N GLU A 40 -40.74 -16.05 20.06
CA GLU A 40 -41.60 -16.69 19.06
C GLU A 40 -41.16 -18.12 18.66
N PHE A 41 -39.98 -18.58 19.09
CA PHE A 41 -39.42 -19.89 18.72
C PHE A 41 -39.12 -20.75 19.96
N ASP A 42 -40.17 -21.28 20.60
CA ASP A 42 -40.11 -22.06 21.86
C ASP A 42 -39.39 -23.43 21.79
N HIS A 43 -38.64 -23.74 20.72
CA HIS A 43 -38.04 -25.07 20.50
C HIS A 43 -36.55 -25.09 20.14
N ILE A 44 -35.79 -24.04 20.39
CA ILE A 44 -34.32 -24.04 20.15
C ILE A 44 -33.57 -23.60 21.41
N PRO A 45 -32.63 -24.39 21.95
CA PRO A 45 -31.92 -24.04 23.17
C PRO A 45 -30.98 -22.84 22.93
N PHE A 46 -31.29 -21.71 23.56
CA PHE A 46 -30.44 -20.52 23.61
C PHE A 46 -29.56 -20.58 24.88
N GLN A 47 -28.24 -20.50 24.74
CA GLN A 47 -27.35 -20.18 25.86
C GLN A 47 -26.93 -18.72 25.80
N MET A 48 -27.33 -17.95 26.81
CA MET A 48 -26.86 -16.58 26.98
C MET A 48 -25.46 -16.59 27.58
N ASN A 49 -24.48 -16.08 26.84
CA ASN A 49 -23.19 -15.70 27.38
C ASN A 49 -22.92 -14.24 27.02
N ASN A 50 -22.47 -13.44 27.98
CA ASN A 50 -22.45 -11.97 27.95
C ASN A 50 -21.46 -11.33 26.95
N SER A 51 -21.03 -12.03 25.92
CA SER A 51 -20.13 -11.48 24.88
C SER A 51 -20.46 -12.07 23.51
N ILE A 52 -21.11 -11.26 22.66
CA ILE A 52 -21.28 -11.47 21.21
C ILE A 52 -22.21 -12.64 20.84
N TYR A 53 -23.40 -12.29 20.35
CA TYR A 53 -24.36 -13.23 19.76
C TYR A 53 -23.75 -13.92 18.51
N LEU A 54 -23.34 -15.17 18.66
CA LEU A 54 -22.95 -16.03 17.54
C LEU A 54 -24.13 -16.94 17.20
N PHE A 55 -24.68 -16.75 16.01
CA PHE A 55 -25.56 -17.75 15.40
C PHE A 55 -24.70 -18.92 14.92
N ASP A 56 -24.74 -20.05 15.64
CA ASP A 56 -23.99 -21.25 15.25
C ASP A 56 -24.66 -22.03 14.10
N SER A 57 -25.96 -21.78 13.86
CA SER A 57 -26.70 -22.38 12.75
C SER A 57 -26.55 -21.56 11.47
N VAL A 58 -26.10 -22.20 10.39
CA VAL A 58 -26.02 -21.61 9.05
C VAL A 58 -27.42 -21.30 8.52
N GLU A 59 -28.42 -22.13 8.78
CA GLU A 59 -29.82 -21.89 8.41
C GLU A 59 -30.38 -20.64 9.12
N LEU A 60 -30.20 -20.52 10.43
CA LEU A 60 -30.68 -19.36 11.19
C LEU A 60 -29.96 -18.08 10.75
N THR A 61 -28.66 -18.17 10.48
CA THR A 61 -27.87 -17.05 9.96
C THR A 61 -28.32 -16.62 8.57
N ARG A 62 -28.71 -17.56 7.69
CA ARG A 62 -29.32 -17.24 6.39
C ARG A 62 -30.66 -16.55 6.55
N LEU A 63 -31.52 -17.05 7.45
CA LEU A 63 -32.82 -16.45 7.72
C LEU A 63 -32.69 -15.02 8.28
N VAL A 64 -31.75 -14.78 9.19
CA VAL A 64 -31.46 -13.43 9.68
C VAL A 64 -30.92 -12.56 8.53
N CYS A 65 -30.04 -13.08 7.68
CA CYS A 65 -29.50 -12.36 6.52
C CYS A 65 -30.59 -11.94 5.51
N THR A 66 -31.64 -12.74 5.31
CA THR A 66 -32.73 -12.39 4.38
C THR A 66 -33.62 -11.26 4.90
N HIS A 67 -33.70 -11.06 6.21
CA HIS A 67 -34.51 -10.00 6.83
C HIS A 67 -33.76 -8.68 7.04
N ILE A 68 -32.43 -8.66 6.86
CA ILE A 68 -31.63 -7.42 6.90
C ILE A 68 -31.69 -6.71 5.55
N ASN A 69 -32.45 -5.62 5.48
CA ASN A 69 -32.73 -4.91 4.23
C ASN A 69 -31.62 -3.97 3.74
N THR A 70 -30.57 -3.74 4.54
CA THR A 70 -29.46 -2.85 4.17
C THR A 70 -28.11 -3.57 4.16
N TRP A 71 -27.33 -3.33 3.11
CA TRP A 71 -26.02 -3.95 2.95
C TRP A 71 -25.03 -3.54 4.06
N GLN A 72 -25.14 -2.32 4.58
CA GLN A 72 -24.33 -1.84 5.70
C GLN A 72 -24.56 -2.64 6.98
N ALA A 73 -25.83 -2.93 7.32
CA ALA A 73 -26.16 -3.77 8.46
C ALA A 73 -25.70 -5.23 8.23
N LYS A 74 -25.81 -5.75 7.00
CA LYS A 74 -25.27 -7.07 6.65
C LYS A 74 -23.75 -7.16 6.88
N ILE A 75 -23.00 -6.13 6.51
CA ILE A 75 -21.54 -6.11 6.67
C ILE A 75 -21.12 -5.94 8.12
N GLN A 76 -21.77 -5.04 8.85
CA GLN A 76 -21.46 -4.83 10.26
C GLN A 76 -21.66 -6.12 11.04
N LEU A 77 -22.72 -6.86 10.73
CA LEU A 77 -23.04 -8.11 11.41
C LEU A 77 -22.21 -9.31 10.85
N ALA A 78 -21.77 -9.26 9.58
CA ALA A 78 -20.75 -10.17 9.03
C ALA A 78 -19.35 -9.95 9.62
N SER A 79 -19.00 -8.72 10.04
CA SER A 79 -17.71 -8.43 10.68
C SER A 79 -17.58 -9.06 12.07
N THR A 80 -18.73 -9.38 12.68
CA THR A 80 -18.83 -9.99 14.02
C THR A 80 -19.24 -11.46 13.99
N ASN A 81 -19.66 -12.02 12.84
CA ASN A 81 -20.12 -13.40 12.71
C ASN A 81 -19.55 -14.09 11.46
N LYS A 82 -18.77 -15.17 11.67
CA LYS A 82 -18.06 -15.92 10.61
C LYS A 82 -18.99 -16.63 9.62
N ALA A 83 -20.11 -17.20 10.10
CA ALA A 83 -21.09 -17.84 9.21
C ALA A 83 -21.77 -16.80 8.32
N MET A 84 -22.05 -15.63 8.88
CA MET A 84 -22.67 -14.52 8.16
C MET A 84 -21.72 -13.89 7.14
N PHE A 85 -20.42 -13.81 7.46
CA PHE A 85 -19.38 -13.45 6.49
C PHE A 85 -19.35 -14.39 5.28
N LEU A 86 -19.43 -15.70 5.49
CA LEU A 86 -19.46 -16.70 4.41
C LEU A 86 -20.72 -16.58 3.53
N ILE A 87 -21.89 -16.35 4.13
CA ILE A 87 -23.14 -16.14 3.41
C ILE A 87 -23.08 -14.85 2.58
N VAL A 88 -22.72 -13.72 3.19
CA VAL A 88 -22.64 -12.41 2.52
C VAL A 88 -21.57 -12.38 1.41
N SER A 89 -20.46 -13.10 1.58
CA SER A 89 -19.39 -13.18 0.57
C SER A 89 -19.67 -14.16 -0.58
N SER A 90 -20.57 -15.12 -0.38
CA SER A 90 -20.95 -16.12 -1.39
C SER A 90 -22.18 -15.73 -2.24
N GLU A 91 -23.02 -14.82 -1.76
CA GLU A 91 -24.13 -14.29 -2.55
C GLU A 91 -23.61 -13.50 -3.76
N LYS A 92 -24.15 -13.78 -4.96
CA LYS A 92 -24.02 -12.88 -6.13
C LYS A 92 -24.78 -11.60 -5.79
N SER A 93 -24.10 -10.67 -5.13
CA SER A 93 -24.76 -9.52 -4.53
C SER A 93 -25.14 -8.48 -5.59
N PHE A 94 -26.42 -8.13 -5.62
CA PHE A 94 -26.87 -6.82 -6.11
C PHE A 94 -26.46 -5.78 -5.07
N ILE A 95 -25.46 -4.96 -5.37
CA ILE A 95 -24.97 -3.96 -4.41
C ILE A 95 -25.71 -2.65 -4.67
N VAL A 96 -26.44 -2.20 -3.65
CA VAL A 96 -27.07 -0.88 -3.65
C VAL A 96 -26.18 0.09 -2.90
N HIS A 97 -25.60 1.04 -3.63
CA HIS A 97 -24.93 2.19 -3.05
C HIS A 97 -25.92 3.36 -2.97
N ASN A 98 -26.40 3.63 -1.75
CA ASN A 98 -27.16 4.83 -1.44
C ASN A 98 -26.19 5.90 -0.94
N LEU A 99 -25.85 6.87 -1.80
CA LEU A 99 -25.04 8.02 -1.39
C LEU A 99 -26.01 9.11 -0.90
N ARG A 100 -26.15 9.28 0.41
CA ARG A 100 -26.91 10.40 1.00
C ARG A 100 -25.98 11.57 1.34
N HIS A 101 -26.59 12.76 1.41
CA HIS A 101 -25.95 14.05 1.61
C HIS A 101 -24.93 14.03 2.78
N GLU A 102 -23.74 14.58 2.51
CA GLU A 102 -22.66 15.00 3.43
C GLU A 102 -21.47 14.07 3.68
N GLU A 103 -21.48 12.78 3.31
CA GLU A 103 -20.27 11.96 3.42
C GLU A 103 -19.79 11.42 2.06
N VAL A 104 -19.06 12.26 1.32
CA VAL A 104 -18.01 11.75 0.42
C VAL A 104 -16.83 11.34 1.29
N ASN A 105 -17.03 10.34 2.14
CA ASN A 105 -15.93 9.67 2.79
C ASN A 105 -15.27 8.83 1.70
N GLN A 106 -14.17 9.34 1.11
CA GLN A 106 -13.35 8.62 0.11
C GLN A 106 -12.72 7.31 0.66
N ASN A 107 -13.08 6.97 1.90
CA ASN A 107 -12.67 5.85 2.73
C ASN A 107 -13.70 4.71 2.79
N MET A 108 -14.80 4.73 2.02
CA MET A 108 -15.71 3.57 1.98
C MET A 108 -14.98 2.32 1.48
N ASN A 109 -14.84 1.32 2.35
CA ASN A 109 -14.51 -0.06 2.00
C ASN A 109 -15.66 -0.63 1.17
N LEU A 110 -15.57 -0.49 -0.15
CA LEU A 110 -16.59 -0.95 -1.08
C LEU A 110 -16.61 -2.50 -1.09
N PRO A 111 -17.73 -3.16 -0.81
CA PRO A 111 -17.75 -4.60 -0.56
C PRO A 111 -18.02 -5.40 -1.85
N SER A 112 -17.58 -6.66 -1.83
CA SER A 112 -17.85 -7.74 -2.80
C SER A 112 -17.19 -7.62 -4.19
N LYS A 113 -16.09 -8.38 -4.35
CA LYS A 113 -15.45 -8.68 -5.65
C LYS A 113 -16.42 -9.36 -6.63
N THR A 114 -17.53 -9.94 -6.15
CA THR A 114 -18.50 -10.74 -6.93
C THR A 114 -19.67 -9.93 -7.47
N ALA A 115 -19.71 -8.61 -7.23
CA ALA A 115 -20.77 -7.74 -7.71
C ALA A 115 -20.87 -7.76 -9.25
N THR A 116 -22.02 -8.20 -9.75
CA THR A 116 -22.34 -8.12 -11.19
C THR A 116 -23.15 -6.88 -11.52
N CYS A 117 -23.89 -6.35 -10.54
CA CYS A 117 -24.73 -5.17 -10.70
C CYS A 117 -24.51 -4.19 -9.53
N ILE A 118 -24.26 -2.92 -9.87
CA ILE A 118 -24.23 -1.82 -8.91
C ILE A 118 -25.41 -0.89 -9.15
N ARG A 119 -26.12 -0.50 -8.09
CA ARG A 119 -27.11 0.58 -8.13
C ARG A 119 -26.53 1.83 -7.46
N LEU A 120 -26.47 2.95 -8.17
CA LEU A 120 -26.02 4.25 -7.68
C LEU A 120 -27.24 5.17 -7.53
N THR A 121 -27.55 5.57 -6.30
CA THR A 121 -28.59 6.57 -6.01
C THR A 121 -27.90 7.83 -5.53
N ASN A 122 -28.01 8.95 -6.27
CA ASN A 122 -27.39 10.22 -5.87
C ASN A 122 -28.19 11.46 -6.32
N ASN A 123 -28.17 12.50 -5.47
CA ASN A 123 -28.71 13.83 -5.78
C ASN A 123 -27.65 14.74 -6.48
N ARG A 124 -26.39 14.30 -6.58
CA ARG A 124 -25.27 15.03 -7.24
C ARG A 124 -24.53 14.19 -8.29
N LEU A 125 -23.77 14.88 -9.15
CA LEU A 125 -22.89 14.32 -10.18
C LEU A 125 -21.85 13.33 -9.64
N PHE A 126 -21.67 12.21 -10.34
CA PHE A 126 -20.53 11.31 -10.11
C PHE A 126 -19.30 11.87 -10.82
N THR A 127 -18.19 12.05 -10.11
CA THR A 127 -16.94 12.45 -10.77
C THR A 127 -16.35 11.28 -11.56
N ASP A 128 -15.66 11.56 -12.67
CA ASP A 128 -14.94 10.54 -13.45
C ASP A 128 -14.00 9.70 -12.56
N SER A 129 -13.35 10.34 -11.58
CA SER A 129 -12.47 9.67 -10.62
C SER A 129 -13.21 8.68 -9.72
N TYR A 130 -14.44 8.99 -9.29
CA TYR A 130 -15.24 8.09 -8.47
C TYR A 130 -15.64 6.86 -9.27
N MET A 131 -16.13 7.07 -10.49
CA MET A 131 -16.56 5.97 -11.37
C MET A 131 -15.39 5.08 -11.79
N PHE A 132 -14.23 5.65 -12.06
CA PHE A 132 -13.02 4.89 -12.34
C PHE A 132 -12.64 3.98 -11.16
N ARG A 133 -12.67 4.50 -9.94
CA ARG A 133 -12.36 3.74 -8.72
C ARG A 133 -13.38 2.64 -8.46
N LEU A 134 -14.67 2.94 -8.63
CA LEU A 134 -15.78 1.99 -8.50
C LEU A 134 -15.59 0.79 -9.46
N LEU A 135 -15.21 1.06 -10.71
CA LEU A 135 -14.95 0.04 -11.73
C LEU A 135 -13.65 -0.73 -11.52
N GLN A 136 -12.63 -0.15 -10.88
CA GLN A 136 -11.40 -0.86 -10.53
C GLN A 136 -11.61 -1.88 -9.41
N ILE A 137 -12.44 -1.54 -8.43
CA ILE A 137 -12.72 -2.38 -7.27
C ILE A 137 -13.60 -3.57 -7.67
N ASN A 138 -14.59 -3.34 -8.53
CA ASN A 138 -15.61 -4.32 -8.87
C ASN A 138 -15.41 -4.89 -10.29
N LYS A 139 -14.42 -5.78 -10.43
CA LYS A 139 -13.97 -6.33 -11.72
C LYS A 139 -15.02 -7.18 -12.46
N HIS A 140 -16.09 -7.61 -11.79
CA HIS A 140 -17.13 -8.48 -12.34
C HIS A 140 -18.43 -7.74 -12.70
N ILE A 141 -18.44 -6.40 -12.59
CA ILE A 141 -19.61 -5.62 -12.98
C ILE A 141 -19.86 -5.77 -14.47
N ASN A 142 -21.07 -6.15 -14.80
CA ASN A 142 -21.61 -6.07 -16.16
C ASN A 142 -22.80 -5.12 -16.26
N LYS A 143 -23.28 -4.57 -15.13
CA LYS A 143 -24.44 -3.67 -15.08
C LYS A 143 -24.28 -2.57 -14.02
N ILE A 144 -24.54 -1.32 -14.39
CA ILE A 144 -24.68 -0.19 -13.48
C ILE A 144 -26.08 0.38 -13.63
N ARG A 145 -26.82 0.49 -12.54
CA ARG A 145 -28.11 1.17 -12.47
C ARG A 145 -27.93 2.52 -11.81
N VAL A 146 -28.48 3.59 -12.37
CA VAL A 146 -28.30 4.94 -11.84
C VAL A 146 -29.66 5.60 -11.62
N ASN A 147 -29.80 6.25 -10.47
CA ASN A 147 -30.91 7.13 -10.12
C ASN A 147 -30.33 8.52 -9.79
N ILE A 148 -30.62 9.50 -10.65
CA ILE A 148 -30.04 10.87 -10.63
C ILE A 148 -31.15 11.88 -10.35
N GLY A 149 -31.01 12.66 -9.27
CA GLY A 149 -32.05 13.59 -8.82
C GLY A 149 -32.03 15.01 -9.40
N THR A 150 -31.17 15.39 -10.35
CA THR A 150 -30.94 16.80 -10.72
C THR A 150 -30.79 17.09 -12.25
N ASP A 151 -30.82 18.38 -12.61
CA ASP A 151 -31.08 18.98 -13.95
C ASP A 151 -30.02 18.77 -15.07
N ALA A 152 -30.44 19.08 -16.31
CA ALA A 152 -29.84 18.81 -17.64
C ALA A 152 -28.34 19.11 -17.88
N THR A 153 -27.64 19.87 -17.02
CA THR A 153 -26.17 20.08 -17.16
C THR A 153 -25.36 18.79 -16.93
N ILE A 154 -26.02 17.74 -16.44
CA ILE A 154 -25.45 16.44 -16.13
C ILE A 154 -25.10 15.60 -17.36
N ALA A 155 -25.80 15.77 -18.49
CA ALA A 155 -25.62 14.91 -19.67
C ALA A 155 -24.20 15.05 -20.29
N THR A 156 -23.64 16.27 -20.29
CA THR A 156 -22.30 16.54 -20.86
C THR A 156 -21.18 15.97 -19.99
N GLU A 157 -21.27 16.14 -18.67
CA GLU A 157 -20.32 15.58 -17.70
C GLU A 157 -20.38 14.04 -17.68
N LEU A 158 -21.60 13.46 -17.70
CA LEU A 158 -21.79 12.01 -17.76
C LEU A 158 -21.28 11.40 -19.06
N SER A 159 -21.21 12.12 -20.17
CA SER A 159 -20.77 11.57 -21.46
C SER A 159 -19.37 10.94 -21.38
N LYS A 160 -18.45 11.54 -20.60
CA LYS A 160 -17.09 10.99 -20.38
C LYS A 160 -17.13 9.68 -19.59
N THR A 161 -17.90 9.66 -18.51
CA THR A 161 -18.11 8.47 -17.68
C THR A 161 -18.82 7.36 -18.47
N ILE A 162 -19.90 7.67 -19.19
CA ILE A 162 -20.66 6.75 -20.04
C ILE A 162 -19.74 6.11 -21.07
N LYS A 163 -18.92 6.90 -21.77
CA LYS A 163 -17.91 6.39 -22.70
C LYS A 163 -16.94 5.40 -22.06
N HIS A 164 -16.55 5.61 -20.80
CA HIS A 164 -15.66 4.70 -20.10
C HIS A 164 -16.36 3.39 -19.69
N ILE A 165 -17.62 3.48 -19.26
CA ILE A 165 -18.45 2.33 -18.90
C ILE A 165 -18.71 1.45 -20.14
N THR A 166 -19.12 2.05 -21.26
CA THR A 166 -19.44 1.32 -22.49
C THR A 166 -18.22 0.65 -23.11
N ARG A 167 -17.05 1.29 -23.09
CA ARG A 167 -15.77 0.69 -23.54
C ARG A 167 -15.39 -0.59 -22.80
N LYS A 168 -15.89 -0.79 -21.57
CA LYS A 168 -15.67 -2.00 -20.78
C LYS A 168 -16.77 -3.05 -20.96
N GLY A 169 -17.74 -2.80 -21.85
CA GLY A 169 -18.89 -3.70 -22.06
C GLY A 169 -19.89 -3.70 -20.91
N ILE A 170 -19.93 -2.65 -20.09
CA ILE A 170 -20.81 -2.56 -18.92
C ILE A 170 -22.12 -1.90 -19.33
N LYS A 171 -23.26 -2.54 -19.04
CA LYS A 171 -24.59 -2.02 -19.34
C LYS A 171 -24.99 -0.93 -18.34
N LEU A 172 -25.34 0.25 -18.83
CA LEU A 172 -25.94 1.31 -18.00
C LEU A 172 -27.47 1.20 -18.05
N VAL A 173 -28.14 1.33 -16.91
CA VAL A 173 -29.60 1.42 -16.81
C VAL A 173 -29.95 2.66 -16.00
N VAL A 174 -30.58 3.63 -16.64
CA VAL A 174 -31.10 4.83 -15.96
C VAL A 174 -32.46 4.47 -15.39
N GLU A 175 -32.59 4.40 -14.06
CA GLU A 175 -33.85 4.04 -13.39
C GLU A 175 -34.74 5.27 -13.15
N ARG A 176 -34.13 6.42 -12.81
CA ARG A 176 -34.79 7.73 -12.71
C ARG A 176 -33.76 8.83 -13.00
N ALA A 177 -34.10 9.80 -13.83
CA ALA A 177 -33.32 11.00 -14.08
C ALA A 177 -34.26 12.12 -14.54
N ALA A 178 -33.96 13.38 -14.20
CA ALA A 178 -34.72 14.52 -14.69
C ALA A 178 -34.67 14.65 -16.22
N ASP A 179 -33.56 14.23 -16.82
CA ASP A 179 -33.33 14.20 -18.27
C ASP A 179 -32.92 12.78 -18.71
N SER A 180 -33.82 11.80 -18.47
CA SER A 180 -33.55 10.39 -18.80
C SER A 180 -33.25 10.19 -20.29
N ASP A 181 -33.95 10.92 -21.15
CA ASP A 181 -33.91 10.72 -22.59
C ASP A 181 -32.58 11.18 -23.17
N ALA A 182 -32.03 12.32 -22.70
CA ALA A 182 -30.70 12.76 -23.13
C ALA A 182 -29.59 11.80 -22.67
N ILE A 183 -29.67 11.29 -21.42
CA ILE A 183 -28.68 10.34 -20.90
C ILE A 183 -28.76 9.01 -21.65
N ILE A 184 -29.98 8.52 -21.93
CA ILE A 184 -30.22 7.31 -22.73
C ILE A 184 -29.67 7.51 -24.14
N ALA A 185 -29.93 8.65 -24.79
CA ALA A 185 -29.40 8.94 -26.13
C ALA A 185 -27.86 8.97 -26.17
N VAL A 186 -27.21 9.56 -25.16
CA VAL A 186 -25.74 9.55 -25.05
C VAL A 186 -25.21 8.13 -24.82
N TYR A 187 -25.86 7.35 -23.97
CA TYR A 187 -25.51 5.95 -23.73
C TYR A 187 -25.68 5.10 -24.98
N GLU A 188 -26.82 5.18 -25.66
CA GLU A 188 -27.09 4.45 -26.90
C GLU A 188 -26.08 4.81 -27.98
N LYS A 189 -25.75 6.09 -28.17
CA LYS A 189 -24.69 6.52 -29.08
C LYS A 189 -23.35 5.82 -28.80
N TRP A 190 -22.92 5.78 -27.55
CA TRP A 190 -21.66 5.12 -27.17
C TRP A 190 -21.74 3.59 -27.18
N TRP A 191 -22.91 3.03 -26.88
CA TRP A 191 -23.16 1.59 -26.89
C TRP A 191 -23.20 1.05 -28.31
N THR A 192 -23.88 1.72 -29.23
CA THR A 192 -23.85 1.42 -30.67
C THR A 192 -22.43 1.52 -31.21
N ASN A 193 -21.70 2.58 -30.90
CA ASN A 193 -20.28 2.68 -31.26
C ASN A 193 -19.43 1.53 -30.69
N TYR A 194 -19.69 1.10 -29.45
CA TYR A 194 -19.00 -0.06 -28.88
C TYR A 194 -19.40 -1.36 -29.58
N TYR A 195 -20.69 -1.57 -29.82
CA TYR A 195 -21.23 -2.76 -30.46
C TYR A 195 -20.71 -2.90 -31.90
N ASP A 196 -20.77 -1.84 -32.69
CA ASP A 196 -20.33 -1.81 -34.08
C ASP A 196 -18.82 -2.00 -34.21
N ASN A 197 -18.04 -1.29 -33.38
CA ASN A 197 -16.57 -1.36 -33.48
C ASN A 197 -15.98 -2.60 -32.80
N HIS A 198 -16.63 -3.15 -31.77
CA HIS A 198 -16.05 -4.25 -30.99
C HIS A 198 -16.82 -5.55 -31.17
N VAL A 199 -18.14 -5.59 -31.02
CA VAL A 199 -18.90 -6.85 -31.08
C VAL A 199 -18.96 -7.38 -32.51
N ILE A 200 -19.30 -6.53 -33.48
CA ILE A 200 -19.32 -6.92 -34.91
C ILE A 200 -17.92 -7.29 -35.39
N TYR A 201 -16.89 -6.53 -35.00
CA TYR A 201 -15.50 -6.87 -35.31
C TYR A 201 -15.08 -8.23 -34.74
N CYS A 202 -15.40 -8.52 -33.48
CA CYS A 202 -15.07 -9.82 -32.85
C CYS A 202 -15.79 -10.99 -33.55
N ASN A 203 -17.07 -10.81 -33.86
CA ASN A 203 -17.87 -11.83 -34.55
C ASN A 203 -17.33 -12.11 -35.97
N ASN A 204 -16.91 -11.07 -36.68
CA ASN A 204 -16.39 -11.19 -38.05
C ASN A 204 -14.97 -11.78 -38.11
N THR A 205 -14.18 -11.65 -37.04
CA THR A 205 -12.78 -12.09 -37.02
C THR A 205 -12.56 -13.45 -36.34
N GLN A 206 -13.59 -14.06 -35.76
CA GLN A 206 -13.52 -15.29 -34.94
C GLN A 206 -12.48 -15.23 -33.80
N GLN A 207 -11.97 -14.04 -33.46
CA GLN A 207 -11.03 -13.85 -32.37
C GLN A 207 -11.80 -13.68 -31.06
N SER A 208 -11.70 -14.67 -30.17
CA SER A 208 -12.17 -14.56 -28.79
C SER A 208 -11.32 -13.51 -28.05
N ILE A 209 -11.87 -12.32 -27.86
CA ILE A 209 -11.31 -11.30 -26.98
C ILE A 209 -11.86 -11.50 -25.56
N GLN A 210 -11.43 -12.57 -24.89
CA GLN A 210 -11.18 -12.39 -23.45
C GLN A 210 -10.02 -11.39 -23.38
N PRO A 211 -10.10 -10.30 -22.60
CA PRO A 211 -8.91 -9.50 -22.34
C PRO A 211 -7.86 -10.49 -21.86
N LYS A 212 -6.73 -10.64 -22.57
CA LYS A 212 -5.65 -11.55 -22.19
C LYS A 212 -5.38 -11.37 -20.70
N ARG A 213 -5.96 -12.25 -19.89
CA ARG A 213 -5.54 -12.41 -18.51
C ARG A 213 -4.13 -12.95 -18.66
N LYS A 214 -3.16 -12.21 -18.13
CA LYS A 214 -1.80 -12.70 -17.87
C LYS A 214 -1.87 -13.86 -16.86
N ILE A 215 -2.44 -14.99 -17.27
CA ILE A 215 -2.45 -16.24 -16.53
C ILE A 215 -1.66 -17.31 -17.32
N ASP A 216 -1.38 -17.09 -18.61
CA ASP A 216 -0.71 -18.12 -19.44
C ASP A 216 0.82 -18.00 -19.53
N ASP A 217 1.46 -17.03 -18.86
CA ASP A 217 2.93 -16.90 -18.88
C ASP A 217 3.66 -17.96 -18.01
N ASP A 218 2.92 -18.75 -17.21
CA ASP A 218 3.48 -19.83 -16.38
C ASP A 218 3.26 -21.25 -16.98
N MET A 219 2.63 -21.38 -18.15
CA MET A 219 2.52 -22.67 -18.83
C MET A 219 3.60 -22.84 -19.89
N VAL A 220 4.65 -23.59 -19.56
CA VAL A 220 5.61 -24.08 -20.54
C VAL A 220 4.91 -25.13 -21.40
N LEU A 221 4.47 -24.72 -22.60
CA LEU A 221 3.96 -25.65 -23.62
C LEU A 221 5.11 -26.51 -24.13
N LEU A 222 5.19 -27.74 -23.64
CA LEU A 222 6.15 -28.72 -24.12
C LEU A 222 5.68 -29.30 -25.45
N SER A 223 6.54 -29.23 -26.47
CA SER A 223 6.30 -29.90 -27.75
C SER A 223 6.48 -31.42 -27.58
N VAL A 224 5.37 -32.13 -27.41
CA VAL A 224 5.38 -33.59 -27.22
C VAL A 224 5.43 -34.33 -28.56
N PRO A 225 6.31 -35.33 -28.73
CA PRO A 225 6.35 -36.15 -29.94
C PRO A 225 5.00 -36.82 -30.26
N LYS A 226 4.64 -36.85 -31.55
CA LYS A 226 3.41 -37.52 -32.01
C LYS A 226 3.51 -39.04 -31.90
N ASP A 227 4.69 -39.61 -32.19
CA ASP A 227 4.93 -41.05 -32.06
C ASP A 227 4.80 -41.53 -30.61
N LYS A 228 4.16 -42.68 -30.40
CA LYS A 228 3.84 -43.20 -29.06
C LYS A 228 5.09 -43.57 -28.26
N LYS A 229 6.09 -44.20 -28.89
CA LYS A 229 7.33 -44.61 -28.21
C LYS A 229 8.20 -43.41 -27.88
N GLN A 230 8.33 -42.46 -28.81
CA GLN A 230 9.05 -41.21 -28.56
C GLN A 230 8.37 -40.35 -27.49
N ARG A 231 7.04 -40.32 -27.44
CA ARG A 231 6.28 -39.64 -26.40
C ARG A 231 6.53 -40.24 -25.02
N GLN A 232 6.50 -41.57 -24.91
CA GLN A 232 6.78 -42.26 -23.65
C GLN A 232 8.21 -41.98 -23.17
N LYS A 233 9.19 -42.04 -24.08
CA LYS A 233 10.59 -41.68 -23.78
C LYS A 233 10.71 -40.23 -23.33
N PHE A 234 10.12 -39.28 -24.06
CA PHE A 234 10.12 -37.85 -23.72
C PHE A 234 9.52 -37.58 -22.34
N LEU A 235 8.37 -38.18 -22.03
CA LEU A 235 7.72 -38.01 -20.73
C LEU A 235 8.55 -38.65 -19.60
N LEU A 236 9.17 -39.80 -19.84
CA LEU A 236 10.03 -40.46 -18.87
C LEU A 236 11.29 -39.63 -18.59
N GLU A 237 11.97 -39.14 -19.62
CA GLU A 237 13.15 -38.27 -19.49
C GLU A 237 12.81 -36.97 -18.73
N LYS A 238 11.65 -36.37 -19.01
CA LYS A 238 11.19 -35.19 -18.26
C LYS A 238 10.83 -35.51 -16.81
N SER A 239 10.21 -36.66 -16.56
CA SER A 239 9.88 -37.10 -15.20
C SER A 239 11.13 -37.43 -14.40
N ILE A 240 12.14 -38.06 -15.03
CA ILE A 240 13.43 -38.35 -14.41
C ILE A 240 14.18 -37.05 -14.12
N GLY A 241 14.25 -36.09 -15.05
CA GLY A 241 14.87 -34.79 -14.78
C GLY A 241 14.21 -34.03 -13.63
N LEU A 242 12.88 -34.10 -13.50
CA LEU A 242 12.14 -33.53 -12.37
C LEU A 242 12.43 -34.23 -11.04
N LEU A 243 12.77 -35.52 -11.07
CA LEU A 243 13.11 -36.32 -9.88
C LEU A 243 14.60 -36.23 -9.51
N GLU A 244 15.49 -36.05 -10.48
CA GLU A 244 16.92 -35.82 -10.26
C GLU A 244 17.16 -34.42 -9.66
N ASP A 245 16.40 -33.41 -10.10
CA ASP A 245 16.34 -32.08 -9.45
C ASP A 245 15.85 -32.13 -7.99
N GLN A 246 15.11 -33.19 -7.60
CA GLN A 246 14.64 -33.40 -6.23
C GLN A 246 15.58 -34.24 -5.36
N ASN A 247 16.52 -34.99 -5.94
CA ASN A 247 17.37 -35.96 -5.22
C ASN A 247 18.84 -35.52 -5.04
N MET A 248 19.23 -34.37 -5.58
CA MET A 248 20.51 -33.69 -5.32
C MET A 248 20.34 -32.55 -4.30
N VAL A 249 19.63 -32.80 -3.19
CA VAL A 249 19.49 -31.82 -2.11
C VAL A 249 20.72 -31.93 -1.22
N GLU A 250 21.83 -31.32 -1.66
CA GLU A 250 22.70 -30.67 -0.66
C GLU A 250 21.80 -29.86 0.26
N GLU A 251 21.95 -29.99 1.57
CA GLU A 251 21.18 -29.19 2.52
C GLU A 251 21.24 -27.71 2.06
N PRO A 252 20.09 -27.07 1.77
CA PRO A 252 20.05 -25.72 1.20
C PRO A 252 20.93 -24.74 1.97
N THR A 253 21.05 -24.98 3.28
CA THR A 253 21.88 -24.28 4.25
C THR A 253 23.37 -24.26 3.90
N THR A 254 23.94 -25.42 3.55
CA THR A 254 25.38 -25.55 3.24
C THR A 254 25.72 -24.76 1.98
N LYS A 255 24.89 -24.89 0.94
CA LYS A 255 25.07 -24.18 -0.33
C LYS A 255 24.90 -22.66 -0.17
N ILE A 256 23.91 -22.20 0.60
CA ILE A 256 23.72 -20.78 0.92
C ILE A 256 24.96 -20.20 1.59
N THR A 257 25.47 -20.87 2.61
CA THR A 257 26.62 -20.41 3.40
C THR A 257 27.90 -20.41 2.57
N GLN A 258 28.07 -21.39 1.68
CA GLN A 258 29.19 -21.40 0.72
C GLN A 258 29.11 -20.23 -0.28
N ILE A 259 27.95 -20.02 -0.91
CA ILE A 259 27.75 -18.95 -1.91
C ILE A 259 28.03 -17.58 -1.31
N PHE A 260 27.53 -17.32 -0.10
CA PHE A 260 27.69 -16.03 0.57
C PHE A 260 28.80 -16.04 1.63
N SER A 261 29.74 -16.98 1.57
CA SER A 261 30.83 -17.11 2.56
C SER A 261 31.69 -15.85 2.73
N LYS A 262 31.77 -15.00 1.70
CA LYS A 262 32.47 -13.70 1.75
C LYS A 262 31.72 -12.63 2.57
N VAL A 263 30.41 -12.79 2.82
CA VAL A 263 29.55 -11.77 3.43
C VAL A 263 28.73 -12.27 4.63
N ILE A 264 28.53 -13.58 4.77
CA ILE A 264 27.83 -14.23 5.88
C ILE A 264 28.86 -14.71 6.93
N ASN A 265 28.49 -14.65 8.20
CA ASN A 265 29.25 -15.25 9.28
C ASN A 265 29.20 -16.79 9.17
N THR A 266 30.33 -17.47 9.29
CA THR A 266 30.46 -18.93 9.10
C THR A 266 29.57 -19.78 10.02
N ASN A 267 28.99 -19.20 11.06
CA ASN A 267 28.14 -19.89 12.04
C ASN A 267 26.63 -19.74 11.79
N SER A 268 26.20 -19.03 10.74
CA SER A 268 24.77 -18.86 10.45
C SER A 268 24.13 -20.17 9.97
N VAL A 269 22.98 -20.51 10.55
CA VAL A 269 22.19 -21.68 10.17
C VAL A 269 20.82 -21.22 9.68
N TYR A 270 20.49 -21.59 8.45
CA TYR A 270 19.29 -21.15 7.75
C TYR A 270 18.19 -22.21 7.80
N THR A 271 16.96 -21.76 8.05
CA THR A 271 15.75 -22.59 7.95
C THR A 271 14.73 -21.94 7.05
N LEU A 272 14.00 -22.74 6.27
CA LEU A 272 12.88 -22.23 5.48
C LEU A 272 11.84 -21.60 6.41
N SER A 273 11.42 -20.38 6.10
CA SER A 273 10.46 -19.63 6.91
C SER A 273 9.14 -20.40 7.01
N SER A 274 8.87 -20.94 8.19
CA SER A 274 7.59 -21.55 8.56
C SER A 274 6.64 -20.53 9.20
N ILE A 275 6.89 -19.24 9.00
CA ILE A 275 6.15 -18.16 9.65
C ILE A 275 4.70 -18.15 9.15
N ASP A 276 3.79 -18.55 10.03
CA ASP A 276 2.34 -18.48 9.80
C ASP A 276 1.82 -17.07 10.10
N ILE A 277 1.43 -16.36 9.04
CA ILE A 277 0.92 -15.00 9.11
C ILE A 277 -0.44 -14.96 9.84
N SER A 278 -1.20 -16.06 9.84
CA SER A 278 -2.51 -16.09 10.49
C SER A 278 -2.42 -15.85 11.99
N GLN A 279 -1.35 -16.34 12.64
CA GLN A 279 -1.04 -16.04 14.04
C GLN A 279 -0.63 -14.57 14.22
N CYS A 280 0.10 -14.00 13.25
CA CYS A 280 0.60 -12.64 13.30
C CYS A 280 -0.51 -11.58 13.26
N PHE A 281 -1.59 -11.80 12.51
CA PHE A 281 -2.68 -10.82 12.44
C PHE A 281 -3.39 -10.58 13.78
N GLN A 282 -3.39 -11.58 14.68
CA GLN A 282 -4.02 -11.45 15.99
C GLN A 282 -3.13 -10.70 16.99
N THR A 283 -1.81 -10.90 16.91
CA THR A 283 -0.79 -10.30 17.80
C THR A 283 -0.34 -8.91 17.34
N LEU A 284 -0.15 -8.68 16.03
CA LEU A 284 0.38 -7.43 15.46
C LEU A 284 -0.60 -6.23 15.47
N ARG A 285 -1.62 -6.25 16.33
CA ARG A 285 -2.45 -5.06 16.60
C ARG A 285 -1.67 -3.99 17.37
N SER A 286 -0.59 -4.36 18.07
CA SER A 286 0.29 -3.42 18.74
C SER A 286 1.48 -3.01 17.83
N ASN A 287 1.74 -1.71 17.74
CA ASN A 287 2.88 -1.17 16.99
C ASN A 287 4.25 -1.64 17.53
N THR A 288 4.30 -2.26 18.71
CA THR A 288 5.51 -2.68 19.42
C THR A 288 6.02 -4.06 19.01
N GLU A 289 5.14 -5.00 18.66
CA GLU A 289 5.52 -6.37 18.27
C GLU A 289 5.96 -6.45 16.81
N LEU A 290 5.44 -5.57 15.96
CA LEU A 290 5.73 -5.55 14.54
C LEU A 290 7.22 -5.38 14.22
N PRO A 291 7.98 -4.45 14.84
CA PRO A 291 9.42 -4.37 14.64
C PRO A 291 10.16 -5.64 15.08
N LEU A 292 9.75 -6.28 16.18
CA LEU A 292 10.38 -7.53 16.65
C LEU A 292 10.17 -8.66 15.65
N PHE A 293 8.99 -8.71 15.05
CA PHE A 293 8.67 -9.67 14.01
C PHE A 293 9.44 -9.40 12.72
N ALA A 294 9.47 -8.14 12.26
CA ALA A 294 10.21 -7.75 11.05
C ALA A 294 11.70 -8.11 11.16
N LYS A 295 12.31 -7.95 12.35
CA LYS A 295 13.72 -8.31 12.61
C LYS A 295 14.06 -9.76 12.25
N LYS A 296 13.09 -10.69 12.28
CA LYS A 296 13.32 -12.09 11.88
C LYS A 296 13.72 -12.23 10.41
N PHE A 297 13.37 -11.27 9.55
CA PHE A 297 13.76 -11.28 8.14
C PHE A 297 15.12 -10.60 7.89
N MET A 298 15.79 -10.07 8.91
CA MET A 298 17.13 -9.55 8.72
C MET A 298 18.12 -10.69 8.49
N ASN A 299 19.11 -10.48 7.61
CA ASN A 299 20.04 -11.52 7.16
C ASN A 299 19.35 -12.76 6.54
N CYS A 300 18.08 -12.66 6.11
CA CYS A 300 17.43 -13.76 5.42
C CYS A 300 17.98 -13.94 3.99
N VAL A 301 17.87 -15.15 3.47
CA VAL A 301 18.18 -15.46 2.07
C VAL A 301 16.88 -15.78 1.33
N ILE A 302 16.63 -15.07 0.24
CA ILE A 302 15.47 -15.29 -0.63
C ILE A 302 15.94 -16.08 -1.85
N LYS A 303 15.28 -17.20 -2.14
CA LYS A 303 15.58 -18.01 -3.32
C LYS A 303 14.55 -17.75 -4.43
N PHE A 304 15.02 -17.13 -5.48
CA PHE A 304 14.36 -17.04 -6.78
C PHE A 304 14.89 -18.15 -7.70
N GLN A 305 14.28 -18.36 -8.86
CA GLN A 305 14.57 -19.55 -9.71
C GLN A 305 16.06 -19.70 -10.05
N GLN A 306 16.76 -18.60 -10.35
CA GLN A 306 18.17 -18.60 -10.76
C GLN A 306 19.05 -17.70 -9.89
N GLN A 307 18.49 -17.17 -8.80
CA GLN A 307 19.14 -16.10 -8.04
C GLN A 307 18.90 -16.33 -6.54
N LEU A 308 19.94 -16.13 -5.76
CA LEU A 308 19.81 -16.02 -4.30
C LEU A 308 20.03 -14.58 -3.90
N LEU A 309 19.23 -14.09 -2.96
CA LEU A 309 19.36 -12.74 -2.44
C LEU A 309 19.57 -12.77 -0.93
N TYR A 310 20.71 -12.28 -0.46
CA TYR A 310 21.00 -12.09 0.96
C TYR A 310 20.64 -10.66 1.38
N VAL A 311 19.74 -10.53 2.36
CA VAL A 311 19.17 -9.26 2.80
C VAL A 311 19.95 -8.67 3.96
N THR A 312 20.50 -7.47 3.79
CA THR A 312 21.21 -6.75 4.87
C THR A 312 20.49 -5.50 5.36
N GLY A 313 19.43 -5.08 4.68
CA GLY A 313 18.61 -3.96 5.11
C GLY A 313 17.29 -3.85 4.37
N PHE A 314 16.26 -3.39 5.07
CA PHE A 314 14.94 -3.10 4.52
C PHE A 314 14.21 -2.03 5.33
N ASP A 315 13.23 -1.41 4.69
CA ASP A 315 12.28 -0.49 5.32
C ASP A 315 10.92 -1.16 5.47
N LEU A 316 10.30 -0.99 6.64
CA LEU A 316 8.97 -1.49 6.94
C LEU A 316 7.88 -0.48 6.51
N PHE A 317 6.88 -0.99 5.80
CA PHE A 317 5.68 -0.26 5.39
C PHE A 317 4.41 -1.01 5.82
N CYS A 318 3.37 -0.26 6.20
CA CYS A 318 2.08 -0.80 6.60
C CYS A 318 0.97 -0.42 5.61
N HIS A 319 0.35 -1.41 4.97
CA HIS A 319 -0.66 -1.24 3.92
C HIS A 319 -2.11 -1.16 4.43
N PHE A 320 -2.33 -0.98 5.74
CA PHE A 320 -3.67 -1.00 6.33
C PHE A 320 -4.44 0.32 6.21
N GLN A 321 -3.75 1.46 6.34
CA GLN A 321 -4.35 2.80 6.31
C GLN A 321 -3.42 3.76 5.56
N ARG A 322 -3.97 4.49 4.58
CA ARG A 322 -3.22 5.52 3.83
C ARG A 322 -2.65 6.60 4.73
N ASP A 323 -3.29 6.83 5.88
CA ASP A 323 -2.83 7.82 6.84
C ASP A 323 -1.50 7.42 7.46
N ASN A 324 -1.20 6.11 7.55
CA ASN A 324 0.08 5.61 8.06
C ASN A 324 1.15 5.53 6.96
N ASP A 325 0.79 5.05 5.76
CA ASP A 325 1.67 5.01 4.60
C ASP A 325 0.89 5.26 3.29
N ASP A 326 1.00 6.47 2.74
CA ASP A 326 0.27 6.87 1.52
C ASP A 326 0.77 6.22 0.22
N CYS A 327 1.99 5.66 0.25
CA CYS A 327 2.61 4.95 -0.87
C CYS A 327 2.33 3.46 -0.88
N ALA A 328 1.71 2.95 0.19
CA ALA A 328 1.25 1.58 0.26
C ALA A 328 0.03 1.40 -0.63
N THR A 329 0.22 0.85 -1.83
CA THR A 329 -0.90 0.44 -2.70
C THR A 329 -1.55 -0.80 -2.11
N TYR A 330 -2.87 -0.78 -1.92
CA TYR A 330 -3.66 -1.93 -1.46
C TYR A 330 -3.22 -3.21 -2.16
N MET A 331 -2.59 -4.12 -1.42
CA MET A 331 -2.28 -5.43 -1.93
C MET A 331 -3.39 -6.41 -1.60
N ASP A 332 -3.72 -7.23 -2.58
CA ASP A 332 -4.63 -8.35 -2.43
C ASP A 332 -3.89 -9.51 -1.73
N LEU A 333 -3.68 -9.37 -0.41
CA LEU A 333 -2.97 -10.35 0.42
C LEU A 333 -3.91 -11.34 1.12
N SER A 334 -5.21 -11.34 0.77
CA SER A 334 -6.24 -12.19 1.41
C SER A 334 -5.97 -13.69 1.30
N ASN A 335 -5.01 -14.11 0.46
CA ASN A 335 -4.77 -15.50 0.13
C ASN A 335 -3.43 -16.04 0.64
N SER A 336 -2.50 -15.20 1.12
CA SER A 336 -1.18 -15.70 1.54
C SER A 336 -1.11 -15.92 3.05
N LYS A 337 -1.01 -17.21 3.45
CA LYS A 337 -0.75 -17.60 4.85
C LYS A 337 0.74 -17.49 5.21
N LYS A 338 1.62 -17.34 4.22
CA LYS A 338 3.08 -17.31 4.37
C LYS A 338 3.67 -16.01 3.84
N ALA A 339 4.87 -15.68 4.31
CA ALA A 339 5.62 -14.54 3.79
C ALA A 339 6.02 -14.80 2.33
N VAL A 340 5.93 -13.76 1.50
CA VAL A 340 6.15 -13.86 0.06
C VAL A 340 7.12 -12.77 -0.37
N ALA A 341 8.24 -13.14 -0.97
CA ALA A 341 9.14 -12.20 -1.60
C ALA A 341 8.74 -11.97 -3.06
N LYS A 342 8.76 -10.71 -3.52
CA LYS A 342 8.44 -10.35 -4.90
C LYS A 342 9.46 -9.38 -5.47
N ILE A 343 9.80 -9.60 -6.73
CA ILE A 343 10.52 -8.66 -7.59
C ILE A 343 9.47 -7.97 -8.45
N GLN A 344 9.34 -6.65 -8.33
CA GLN A 344 8.36 -5.86 -9.08
C GLN A 344 9.05 -4.79 -9.91
N ARG A 345 8.65 -4.64 -11.17
CA ARG A 345 9.02 -3.48 -11.96
C ARG A 345 8.15 -2.29 -11.55
N LYS A 346 8.80 -1.18 -11.24
CA LYS A 346 8.16 0.11 -11.02
C LYS A 346 8.51 1.06 -12.16
N THR A 347 7.60 1.99 -12.42
CA THR A 347 7.81 3.06 -13.39
C THR A 347 7.50 4.38 -12.73
N TYR A 348 8.47 5.30 -12.74
CA TYR A 348 8.30 6.67 -12.23
C TYR A 348 8.92 7.64 -13.21
N LEU A 349 8.16 8.63 -13.68
CA LEU A 349 8.63 9.65 -14.64
C LEU A 349 9.42 9.04 -15.81
N SER A 350 8.82 8.06 -16.50
CA SER A 350 9.41 7.26 -17.60
C SER A 350 10.70 6.48 -17.29
N THR A 351 11.22 6.54 -16.07
CA THR A 351 12.32 5.67 -15.63
C THR A 351 11.76 4.36 -15.07
N HIS A 352 12.33 3.25 -15.52
CA HIS A 352 12.03 1.92 -15.01
C HIS A 352 13.11 1.51 -14.01
N PHE A 353 12.68 0.98 -12.88
CA PHE A 353 13.54 0.37 -11.88
C PHE A 353 12.80 -0.81 -11.27
N GLN A 354 13.52 -1.64 -10.51
CA GLN A 354 12.93 -2.77 -9.82
C GLN A 354 13.03 -2.58 -8.32
N GLU A 355 12.00 -3.06 -7.63
CA GLU A 355 11.96 -3.13 -6.17
C GLU A 355 11.81 -4.59 -5.78
N ILE A 356 12.43 -4.95 -4.66
CA ILE A 356 12.26 -6.27 -4.06
C ILE A 356 11.66 -6.07 -2.68
N SER A 357 10.58 -6.79 -2.41
CA SER A 357 9.83 -6.65 -1.17
C SER A 357 9.48 -8.01 -0.60
N ILE A 358 9.56 -8.16 0.72
CA ILE A 358 8.96 -9.28 1.44
C ILE A 358 7.60 -8.82 1.98
N TYR A 359 6.56 -9.55 1.64
CA TYR A 359 5.20 -9.27 2.07
C TYR A 359 4.75 -10.28 3.10
N PHE A 360 4.20 -9.80 4.20
CA PHE A 360 3.49 -10.63 5.16
C PHE A 360 2.23 -9.92 5.66
N GLY A 361 1.07 -10.46 5.29
CA GLY A 361 -0.23 -9.97 5.74
C GLY A 361 -0.59 -8.62 5.13
N ILE A 362 -0.36 -7.52 5.84
CA ILE A 362 -0.56 -6.14 5.36
C ILE A 362 0.75 -5.35 5.38
N TYR A 363 1.86 -6.01 5.69
CA TYR A 363 3.15 -5.38 5.86
C TYR A 363 4.06 -5.70 4.68
N GLU A 364 4.90 -4.73 4.36
CA GLU A 364 5.92 -4.82 3.33
C GLU A 364 7.27 -4.49 3.96
N LEU A 365 8.26 -5.35 3.73
CA LEU A 365 9.67 -5.05 3.95
C LEU A 365 10.26 -4.75 2.58
N LEU A 366 10.40 -3.47 2.25
CA LEU A 366 11.04 -3.03 1.02
C LEU A 366 12.55 -3.14 1.22
N LEU A 367 13.21 -4.00 0.47
CA LEU A 367 14.64 -4.21 0.60
C LEU A 367 15.39 -2.95 0.17
N THR A 368 16.37 -2.55 0.97
CA THR A 368 17.19 -1.35 0.76
C THR A 368 18.68 -1.64 0.69
N SER A 369 19.15 -2.81 1.12
CA SER A 369 20.52 -3.25 0.90
C SER A 369 20.63 -4.78 0.95
N GLY A 370 21.63 -5.30 0.25
CA GLY A 370 21.91 -6.72 0.26
C GLY A 370 22.86 -7.13 -0.86
N TYR A 371 22.86 -8.44 -1.13
CA TYR A 371 23.70 -9.06 -2.14
C TYR A 371 22.87 -10.03 -2.98
N ILE A 372 23.07 -10.00 -4.28
CA ILE A 372 22.44 -10.91 -5.23
C ILE A 372 23.51 -11.85 -5.76
N ALA A 373 23.33 -13.15 -5.59
CA ALA A 373 24.17 -14.17 -6.19
C ALA A 373 23.51 -14.67 -7.48
N THR A 374 24.21 -14.51 -8.61
CA THR A 374 23.81 -15.02 -9.93
C THR A 374 25.02 -15.60 -10.64
N ASN A 375 24.97 -16.85 -11.12
CA ASN A 375 26.05 -17.49 -11.88
C ASN A 375 27.43 -17.30 -11.22
N ASP A 376 27.55 -17.67 -9.94
CA ASP A 376 28.76 -17.54 -9.10
C ASP A 376 29.28 -16.11 -8.87
N CYS A 377 28.57 -15.09 -9.35
CA CYS A 377 28.88 -13.69 -9.09
C CYS A 377 28.01 -13.14 -7.96
N ILE A 378 28.64 -12.48 -6.98
CA ILE A 378 27.94 -11.74 -5.93
C ILE A 378 27.92 -10.26 -6.31
N ILE A 379 26.71 -9.70 -6.45
CA ILE A 379 26.50 -8.31 -6.82
C ILE A 379 25.83 -7.60 -5.64
N PRO A 380 26.48 -6.62 -5.00
CA PRO A 380 25.85 -5.84 -3.96
C PRO A 380 24.75 -4.95 -4.57
N PHE A 381 23.79 -4.51 -3.76
CA PHE A 381 22.88 -3.43 -4.10
C PHE A 381 22.61 -2.53 -2.89
N LEU A 382 22.32 -1.26 -3.17
CA LEU A 382 22.06 -0.24 -2.16
C LEU A 382 20.96 0.73 -2.64
N GLY A 383 19.99 0.98 -1.78
CA GLY A 383 18.75 1.69 -2.07
C GLY A 383 17.61 0.75 -2.51
N SER A 384 16.38 1.27 -2.47
CA SER A 384 15.19 0.51 -2.85
C SER A 384 15.04 0.29 -4.36
N ALA A 385 15.65 1.17 -5.17
CA ALA A 385 15.59 1.10 -6.62
C ALA A 385 16.79 0.31 -7.16
N ILE A 386 16.56 -0.94 -7.49
CA ILE A 386 17.58 -1.85 -8.05
C ILE A 386 17.67 -1.63 -9.55
N THR A 387 18.91 -1.43 -10.02
CA THR A 387 19.24 -1.18 -11.44
C THR A 387 19.61 -2.46 -12.20
N ILE A 388 19.86 -3.56 -11.48
CA ILE A 388 20.15 -4.86 -12.07
C ILE A 388 18.84 -5.39 -12.64
N GLN A 389 18.85 -5.85 -13.89
CA GLN A 389 17.68 -6.46 -14.52
C GLN A 389 17.46 -7.85 -13.95
N LEU A 390 16.41 -7.98 -13.16
CA LEU A 390 15.90 -9.22 -12.62
C LEU A 390 14.57 -9.54 -13.32
N ASN A 391 14.19 -10.81 -13.42
CA ASN A 391 12.86 -11.13 -13.91
C ASN A 391 11.83 -10.82 -12.81
N GLU A 392 10.63 -10.36 -13.19
CA GLU A 392 9.53 -10.26 -12.21
C GLU A 392 9.21 -11.67 -11.73
N GLN A 393 9.41 -11.91 -10.44
CA GLN A 393 9.27 -13.21 -9.82
C GLN A 393 8.67 -13.08 -8.42
N CYS A 394 8.08 -14.17 -7.96
CA CYS A 394 7.44 -14.28 -6.66
C CYS A 394 7.85 -15.62 -6.06
N THR A 395 8.19 -15.64 -4.77
CA THR A 395 8.64 -16.86 -4.09
C THR A 395 8.23 -16.87 -2.62
N GLU A 396 7.93 -18.05 -2.09
CA GLU A 396 7.77 -18.31 -0.66
C GLU A 396 9.05 -18.87 -0.04
N GLU A 397 10.09 -19.13 -0.85
CA GLU A 397 11.38 -19.67 -0.40
C GLU A 397 12.24 -18.57 0.25
N ILE A 398 11.87 -18.23 1.48
CA ILE A 398 12.61 -17.29 2.33
C ILE A 398 13.26 -18.07 3.46
N TYR A 399 14.58 -18.10 3.48
CA TYR A 399 15.38 -18.79 4.49
C TYR A 399 15.82 -17.79 5.57
N ILE A 400 15.44 -18.05 6.82
CA ILE A 400 15.72 -17.17 7.97
C ILE A 400 16.87 -17.76 8.79
N ASP A 401 17.77 -16.88 9.24
CA ASP A 401 18.86 -17.23 10.16
C ASP A 401 18.29 -17.55 11.56
N THR A 402 18.54 -18.77 12.02
CA THR A 402 18.06 -19.28 13.31
C THR A 402 18.78 -18.67 14.51
N CYS A 403 19.99 -18.16 14.32
CA CYS A 403 20.77 -17.55 15.41
C CYS A 403 20.22 -16.19 15.85
N GLY A 404 19.35 -15.57 15.04
CA GLY A 404 18.78 -14.27 15.32
C GLY A 404 19.77 -13.13 14.98
N PRO A 405 19.47 -12.29 13.98
CA PRO A 405 20.36 -11.22 13.57
C PRO A 405 20.40 -10.09 14.62
N ILE A 406 21.57 -9.50 14.82
CA ILE A 406 21.67 -8.22 15.54
C ILE A 406 21.30 -7.10 14.57
N VAL A 407 20.25 -6.35 14.91
CA VAL A 407 19.64 -5.36 14.04
C VAL A 407 19.79 -3.95 14.61
N VAL A 408 20.24 -3.03 13.77
CA VAL A 408 20.20 -1.59 14.02
C VAL A 408 18.95 -1.02 13.38
N ASN A 409 18.18 -0.25 14.15
CA ASN A 409 17.00 0.44 13.69
C ASN A 409 17.33 1.91 13.39
N THR A 410 16.89 2.41 12.24
CA THR A 410 17.05 3.81 11.81
C THR A 410 15.76 4.31 11.20
N GLU A 411 15.70 5.59 10.81
CA GLU A 411 14.60 6.09 9.99
C GLU A 411 14.57 5.40 8.60
N ARG A 412 13.41 5.46 7.94
CA ARG A 412 13.20 4.84 6.62
C ARG A 412 13.87 5.63 5.50
N LEU A 413 14.28 4.95 4.44
CA LEU A 413 14.71 5.58 3.19
C LEU A 413 13.48 6.05 2.39
N LEU A 414 13.03 7.26 2.69
CA LEU A 414 11.92 7.89 1.97
C LEU A 414 12.43 8.91 0.95
N ARG A 415 11.74 9.01 -0.19
CA ARG A 415 11.87 10.19 -1.08
C ARG A 415 11.01 11.36 -0.61
N GLN A 416 9.99 11.07 0.19
CA GLN A 416 9.03 12.03 0.75
C GLN A 416 8.92 11.77 2.25
N TYR A 417 9.58 12.60 3.07
CA TYR A 417 9.58 12.47 4.53
C TYR A 417 8.40 13.13 5.23
N MET A 418 7.45 13.71 4.49
CA MET A 418 6.25 14.33 5.09
C MET A 418 5.11 13.34 5.37
N LYS A 419 5.40 12.05 5.27
CA LYS A 419 4.45 10.99 5.62
C LYS A 419 4.31 10.91 7.13
N LEU A 420 3.12 10.56 7.59
CA LEU A 420 2.94 10.16 8.98
C LEU A 420 3.95 9.06 9.29
N HIS A 421 4.64 9.15 10.42
CA HIS A 421 5.61 8.14 10.85
C HIS A 421 6.85 7.97 9.95
N SER A 422 7.21 8.95 9.13
CA SER A 422 8.49 8.94 8.39
C SER A 422 9.71 8.90 9.30
N TYR A 423 9.60 9.54 10.47
CA TYR A 423 10.62 9.61 11.53
C TYR A 423 10.70 8.35 12.39
N LYS A 424 9.75 7.40 12.25
CA LYS A 424 9.79 6.17 13.06
C LYS A 424 11.01 5.33 12.66
N PRO A 425 11.63 4.62 13.61
CA PRO A 425 12.83 3.82 13.38
C PRO A 425 12.49 2.48 12.70
N TRP A 426 11.87 2.57 11.53
CA TRP A 426 11.33 1.47 10.72
C TRP A 426 12.23 1.09 9.55
N GLY A 427 13.42 1.68 9.45
CA GLY A 427 14.53 1.12 8.68
C GLY A 427 15.28 0.11 9.56
N PHE A 428 15.53 -1.08 9.03
CA PHE A 428 16.21 -2.17 9.73
C PHE A 428 17.46 -2.51 8.94
N TYR A 429 18.60 -2.62 9.63
CA TYR A 429 19.88 -2.95 9.02
C TYR A 429 20.63 -3.97 9.87
N SER A 430 21.31 -4.91 9.23
CA SER A 430 22.27 -5.78 9.89
C SER A 430 23.35 -4.94 10.57
N LEU A 431 23.71 -5.25 11.82
CA LEU A 431 24.75 -4.51 12.55
C LEU A 431 26.07 -4.48 11.78
N ASP A 432 26.45 -5.59 11.15
CA ASP A 432 27.67 -5.68 10.35
C ASP A 432 27.63 -4.73 9.15
N ALA A 433 26.54 -4.74 8.37
CA ALA A 433 26.35 -3.82 7.25
C ALA A 433 26.32 -2.35 7.71
N PHE A 434 25.63 -2.06 8.81
CA PHE A 434 25.53 -0.71 9.37
C PHE A 434 26.88 -0.15 9.82
N THR A 435 27.66 -0.94 10.58
CA THR A 435 28.97 -0.51 11.09
C THR A 435 30.01 -0.34 9.99
N LYS A 436 29.90 -1.13 8.91
CA LYS A 436 30.71 -0.95 7.68
C LYS A 436 30.24 0.22 6.81
N GLY A 437 29.12 0.86 7.15
CA GLY A 437 28.54 1.93 6.33
C GLY A 437 27.89 1.44 5.03
N PHE A 438 27.61 0.14 4.91
CA PHE A 438 26.86 -0.46 3.80
C PHE A 438 25.36 -0.31 4.02
N THR A 439 24.92 0.94 4.14
CA THR A 439 23.52 1.32 4.30
C THR A 439 23.22 2.52 3.41
N PRO A 440 22.00 2.67 2.87
CA PRO A 440 21.68 3.86 2.11
C PRO A 440 21.77 5.09 3.00
N VAL A 441 22.33 6.18 2.48
CA VAL A 441 22.30 7.45 3.22
C VAL A 441 20.86 7.95 3.31
N ILE A 442 20.36 8.15 4.54
CA ILE A 442 19.02 8.64 4.84
C ILE A 442 19.01 10.18 4.80
N PRO A 443 18.23 10.84 3.91
CA PRO A 443 18.20 12.29 3.80
C PRO A 443 17.97 13.10 5.07
N ILE A 444 17.16 12.66 6.03
CA ILE A 444 16.93 13.38 7.30
C ILE A 444 18.02 13.14 8.35
N SER A 445 18.87 12.15 8.12
CA SER A 445 19.96 11.72 9.01
C SER A 445 21.30 11.72 8.25
N TYR A 446 21.47 12.65 7.30
CA TYR A 446 22.62 12.69 6.38
C TYR A 446 23.95 12.74 7.13
N HIS A 447 24.03 13.61 8.14
CA HIS A 447 25.21 13.77 8.98
C HIS A 447 25.54 12.52 9.82
N GLY A 448 24.54 11.70 10.14
CA GLY A 448 24.71 10.49 10.95
C GLY A 448 25.30 9.31 10.18
N HIS A 449 25.38 9.39 8.85
CA HIS A 449 25.92 8.30 8.05
C HIS A 449 27.45 8.21 8.17
N VAL A 450 28.00 6.99 8.23
CA VAL A 450 29.45 6.74 8.41
C VAL A 450 30.29 7.51 7.38
N SER A 451 29.84 7.55 6.13
CA SER A 451 30.53 8.27 5.04
C SER A 451 30.49 9.81 5.12
N GLN A 452 29.75 10.37 6.08
CA GLN A 452 29.62 11.81 6.31
C GLN A 452 30.22 12.26 7.66
N LYS A 453 30.40 11.34 8.61
CA LYS A 453 30.86 11.65 9.98
C LYS A 453 32.15 12.48 10.05
N ASN A 454 33.08 12.25 9.12
CA ASN A 454 34.39 12.91 9.07
C ASN A 454 34.51 13.97 7.97
N LYS A 455 33.41 14.33 7.29
CA LYS A 455 33.41 15.35 6.24
C LYS A 455 33.13 16.72 6.83
N ASP A 456 33.66 17.74 6.17
CA ASP A 456 33.33 19.13 6.49
C ASP A 456 31.82 19.39 6.39
N ILE A 457 31.30 20.21 7.29
CA ILE A 457 29.89 20.58 7.28
C ILE A 457 29.61 21.44 6.04
N THR A 458 28.63 20.99 5.26
CA THR A 458 28.23 21.63 4.00
C THR A 458 26.77 22.09 4.04
N VAL A 459 26.34 22.81 3.00
CA VAL A 459 24.93 23.16 2.81
C VAL A 459 23.99 21.94 2.78
N HIS A 460 24.47 20.77 2.36
CA HIS A 460 23.66 19.54 2.36
C HIS A 460 23.42 19.00 3.78
N HIS A 461 24.37 19.20 4.70
CA HIS A 461 24.17 18.88 6.10
C HIS A 461 23.08 19.78 6.73
N PHE A 462 23.08 21.08 6.39
CA PHE A 462 22.02 21.99 6.81
C PHE A 462 20.67 21.63 6.19
N ALA A 463 20.64 21.33 4.90
CA ALA A 463 19.44 20.86 4.22
C ALA A 463 18.85 19.61 4.89
N SER A 464 19.70 18.66 5.29
CA SER A 464 19.28 17.45 6.02
C SER A 464 18.67 17.77 7.38
N ARG A 465 19.30 18.65 8.17
CA ARG A 465 18.79 19.04 9.50
C ARG A 465 17.48 19.81 9.40
N LEU A 466 17.37 20.72 8.43
CA LEU A 466 16.12 21.40 8.11
C LEU A 466 15.05 20.40 7.66
N LEU A 467 15.41 19.43 6.81
CA LEU A 467 14.50 18.37 6.36
C LEU A 467 13.98 17.54 7.55
N SER A 468 14.84 17.23 8.52
CA SER A 468 14.47 16.52 9.75
C SER A 468 13.43 17.31 10.57
N ILE A 469 13.64 18.62 10.76
CA ILE A 469 12.71 19.50 11.46
C ILE A 469 11.35 19.55 10.76
N VAL A 470 11.31 19.78 9.44
CA VAL A 470 10.03 19.88 8.72
C VAL A 470 9.28 18.55 8.68
N SER A 471 10.01 17.43 8.74
CA SER A 471 9.46 16.07 8.66
C SER A 471 9.05 15.50 10.02
N SER A 472 9.41 16.16 11.11
CA SER A 472 9.08 15.74 12.47
C SER A 472 7.62 16.05 12.80
N ASP A 473 7.01 15.23 13.66
CA ASP A 473 5.74 15.49 14.31
C ASP A 473 5.88 16.30 15.62
N LYS A 474 7.11 16.68 15.98
CA LYS A 474 7.39 17.46 17.18
C LYS A 474 6.99 18.93 16.98
N ILE A 475 6.59 19.56 18.08
CA ILE A 475 6.41 21.00 18.14
C ILE A 475 7.77 21.65 17.90
N ILE A 476 7.84 22.55 16.92
CA ILE A 476 9.05 23.30 16.61
C ILE A 476 9.17 24.42 17.64
N THR A 477 10.22 24.36 18.46
CA THR A 477 10.49 25.34 19.52
C THR A 477 11.47 26.41 19.04
N LYS A 478 11.53 27.53 19.78
CA LYS A 478 12.55 28.57 19.57
C LYS A 478 13.97 28.02 19.72
N GLU A 479 14.18 27.12 20.68
CA GLU A 479 15.47 26.46 20.92
C GLU A 479 15.92 25.65 19.69
N MET A 480 15.01 24.88 19.06
CA MET A 480 15.33 24.16 17.83
C MET A 480 15.76 25.09 16.68
N MET A 481 15.18 26.29 16.61
CA MET A 481 15.57 27.29 15.60
C MET A 481 16.91 27.95 15.93
N VAL A 482 17.21 28.19 17.20
CA VAL A 482 18.54 28.63 17.65
C VAL A 482 19.59 27.58 17.32
N ASP A 483 19.34 26.31 17.60
CA ASP A 483 20.24 25.20 17.23
C ASP A 483 20.46 25.13 15.72
N LEU A 484 19.40 25.29 14.94
CA LEU A 484 19.48 25.30 13.48
C LEU A 484 20.30 26.50 12.97
N TRP A 485 20.16 27.66 13.61
CA TRP A 485 20.94 28.87 13.31
C TRP A 485 22.42 28.66 13.64
N LEU A 486 22.72 28.15 14.84
CA LEU A 486 24.09 27.82 15.26
C LEU A 486 24.75 26.80 14.32
N PHE A 487 23.97 25.86 13.78
CA PHE A 487 24.45 24.95 12.76
C PHE A 487 24.75 25.66 11.44
N LEU A 488 23.89 26.58 10.99
CA LEU A 488 24.08 27.35 9.76
C LEU A 488 25.40 28.14 9.79
N VAL A 489 25.69 28.82 10.91
CA VAL A 489 26.85 29.72 11.00
C VAL A 489 28.19 28.99 10.94
N GLN A 490 28.21 27.68 11.23
CA GLN A 490 29.38 26.83 11.10
C GLN A 490 29.71 26.45 9.65
N ILE A 491 28.79 26.68 8.71
CA ILE A 491 28.98 26.29 7.32
C ILE A 491 29.91 27.28 6.61
N PRO A 492 30.99 26.83 5.95
CA PRO A 492 31.93 27.72 5.25
C PRO A 492 31.26 28.64 4.22
N LEU A 493 30.18 28.16 3.58
CA LEU A 493 29.37 28.95 2.66
C LEU A 493 28.72 30.16 3.36
N PHE A 494 28.22 30.01 4.59
CA PHE A 494 27.69 31.13 5.37
C PHE A 494 28.79 32.16 5.63
N THR A 495 29.97 31.74 6.11
CA THR A 495 31.10 32.64 6.36
C THR A 495 31.46 33.45 5.11
N LYS A 496 31.45 32.82 3.93
CA LYS A 496 31.69 33.49 2.65
C LYS A 496 30.61 34.53 2.34
N VAL A 497 29.34 34.16 2.46
CA VAL A 497 28.20 35.07 2.23
C VAL A 497 28.25 36.26 3.19
N SER A 498 28.49 36.01 4.48
CA SER A 498 28.53 37.05 5.51
C SER A 498 29.66 38.05 5.29
N ARG A 499 30.86 37.58 4.90
CA ARG A 499 31.98 38.46 4.54
C ARG A 499 31.70 39.29 3.30
N THR A 500 31.10 38.71 2.26
CA THR A 500 30.81 39.43 1.00
C THR A 500 29.78 40.53 1.19
N ASN A 501 28.87 40.40 2.16
CA ASN A 501 27.78 41.35 2.38
C ASN A 501 27.95 42.19 3.66
N ASN A 502 29.12 42.15 4.33
CA ASN A 502 29.40 42.85 5.59
C ASN A 502 28.31 42.66 6.66
N LEU A 503 27.84 41.43 6.85
CA LEU A 503 26.72 41.14 7.73
C LEU A 503 27.14 41.15 9.20
N GLN A 504 26.53 42.03 10.01
CA GLN A 504 26.60 41.99 11.47
C GLN A 504 25.31 41.37 12.00
N SER A 505 25.45 40.24 12.72
CA SER A 505 24.41 39.49 13.46
C SER A 505 23.00 39.58 12.90
N ILE A 506 22.61 38.57 12.12
CA ILE A 506 21.31 38.45 11.49
C ILE A 506 20.58 37.20 12.00
N ASN A 507 19.25 37.17 11.95
CA ASN A 507 18.45 35.94 12.09
C ASN A 507 18.12 35.36 10.70
N PHE A 508 17.33 34.27 10.63
CA PHE A 508 16.98 33.68 9.32
C PHE A 508 16.14 34.64 8.47
N LYS A 509 15.23 35.40 9.09
CA LYS A 509 14.39 36.38 8.38
C LYS A 509 15.21 37.46 7.67
N GLU A 510 16.17 38.06 8.37
CA GLU A 510 17.05 39.10 7.83
C GLU A 510 17.98 38.54 6.76
N LEU A 511 18.58 37.37 6.99
CA LEU A 511 19.41 36.71 5.99
C LEU A 511 18.64 36.38 4.71
N ASN A 512 17.37 35.98 4.82
CA ASN A 512 16.53 35.71 3.66
C ASN A 512 16.30 36.95 2.79
N VAL A 513 16.03 38.11 3.41
CA VAL A 513 15.82 39.38 2.67
C VAL A 513 17.05 39.73 1.84
N LEU A 514 18.24 39.55 2.42
CA LEU A 514 19.51 39.80 1.75
C LEU A 514 19.76 38.80 0.61
N LEU A 515 19.53 37.51 0.85
CA LEU A 515 19.76 36.46 -0.15
C LEU A 515 18.80 36.53 -1.33
N LYS A 516 17.59 37.08 -1.16
CA LYS A 516 16.65 37.30 -2.28
C LYS A 516 17.20 38.22 -3.37
N GLN A 517 18.14 39.09 -3.03
CA GLN A 517 18.79 40.00 -3.99
C GLN A 517 19.95 39.32 -4.73
N SER A 518 20.37 38.12 -4.30
CA SER A 518 21.53 37.41 -4.86
C SER A 518 21.12 36.21 -5.72
N SER A 519 21.42 36.24 -7.01
CA SER A 519 21.24 35.08 -7.91
C SER A 519 22.29 33.98 -7.73
N LYS A 520 23.39 34.25 -7.00
CA LYS A 520 24.53 33.33 -6.89
C LYS A 520 24.28 32.13 -5.97
N TYR A 521 23.36 32.27 -5.02
CA TYR A 521 23.18 31.32 -3.93
C TYR A 521 21.74 30.78 -3.87
N VAL A 522 21.13 30.48 -5.02
CA VAL A 522 19.70 30.12 -5.13
C VAL A 522 19.28 29.03 -4.15
N TYR A 523 19.99 27.90 -4.10
CA TYR A 523 19.63 26.81 -3.19
C TYR A 523 19.81 27.17 -1.72
N PHE A 524 20.92 27.83 -1.37
CA PHE A 524 21.17 28.27 0.01
C PHE A 524 20.13 29.30 0.47
N GLY A 525 19.82 30.30 -0.37
CA GLY A 525 18.76 31.28 -0.14
C GLY A 525 17.39 30.63 0.01
N TYR A 526 17.10 29.58 -0.77
CA TYR A 526 15.87 28.80 -0.60
C TYR A 526 15.77 28.13 0.78
N LEU A 527 16.84 27.47 1.24
CA LEU A 527 16.86 26.82 2.56
C LEU A 527 16.74 27.84 3.71
N VAL A 528 17.44 28.97 3.60
CA VAL A 528 17.32 30.09 4.56
C VAL A 528 15.90 30.66 4.55
N GLY A 529 15.28 30.80 3.38
CA GLY A 529 13.91 31.30 3.27
C GLY A 529 12.88 30.40 3.94
N ILE A 530 13.02 29.08 3.82
CA ILE A 530 12.19 28.13 4.57
C ILE A 530 12.45 28.27 6.07
N SER A 531 13.71 28.38 6.48
CA SER A 531 14.09 28.50 7.89
C SER A 531 13.51 29.78 8.53
N GLY A 532 13.55 30.90 7.81
CA GLY A 532 12.95 32.16 8.27
C GLY A 532 11.43 32.10 8.36
N TYR A 533 10.77 31.36 7.46
CA TYR A 533 9.32 31.10 7.57
C TYR A 533 8.99 30.26 8.81
N ILE A 534 9.79 29.24 9.11
CA ILE A 534 9.60 28.40 10.31
C ILE A 534 9.84 29.21 11.58
N GLU A 535 10.91 30.02 11.61
CA GLU A 535 11.26 30.93 12.71
C GLU A 535 10.10 31.86 13.05
N GLU A 536 9.57 32.59 12.06
CA GLU A 536 8.44 33.51 12.24
C GLU A 536 7.20 32.81 12.82
N ARG A 537 6.91 31.59 12.35
CA ARG A 537 5.76 30.82 12.84
C ARG A 537 5.96 30.29 14.26
N ALA A 538 7.17 29.88 14.61
CA ALA A 538 7.53 29.43 15.95
C ALA A 538 7.46 30.56 16.98
N GLU A 539 7.72 31.81 16.57
CA GLU A 539 7.53 32.99 17.43
C GLU A 539 6.05 33.34 17.64
N GLN A 540 5.23 33.21 16.60
CA GLN A 540 3.80 33.59 16.65
C GLN A 540 2.91 32.56 17.34
N LYS A 541 3.30 31.29 17.37
CA LYS A 541 2.44 30.19 17.86
C LYS A 541 3.17 29.36 18.91
N SER A 542 2.55 29.19 20.07
CA SER A 542 3.07 28.35 21.16
C SER A 542 3.17 26.85 20.80
N GLN A 543 2.47 26.39 19.76
CA GLN A 543 2.45 24.99 19.31
C GLN A 543 2.45 24.90 17.77
N PHE A 544 3.59 25.19 17.15
CA PHE A 544 3.76 25.07 15.69
C PHE A 544 4.27 23.68 15.29
N ILE A 545 3.44 22.89 14.62
CA ILE A 545 3.83 21.62 13.98
C ILE A 545 3.73 21.79 12.47
N PHE A 546 4.86 21.71 11.76
CA PHE A 546 4.94 22.04 10.34
C PHE A 546 3.97 21.21 9.48
N ASN A 547 3.86 19.91 9.75
CA ASN A 547 3.01 18.99 8.97
C ASN A 547 1.50 19.13 9.23
N MET A 548 1.07 19.84 10.28
CA MET A 548 -0.37 19.94 10.61
C MET A 548 -1.13 20.97 9.77
N TYR A 549 -0.45 21.97 9.17
CA TYR A 549 -1.14 23.09 8.53
C TYR A 549 -1.42 22.91 7.03
N SER A 550 -0.63 22.11 6.31
CA SER A 550 -0.89 21.72 4.92
C SER A 550 0.06 20.60 4.49
N GLN A 551 -0.43 19.36 4.42
CA GLN A 551 0.40 18.23 3.98
C GLN A 551 0.97 18.44 2.57
N THR A 552 0.19 19.01 1.64
CA THR A 552 0.63 19.21 0.25
C THR A 552 1.74 20.25 0.14
N ALA A 553 1.56 21.45 0.73
CA ALA A 553 2.59 22.51 0.65
C ALA A 553 3.88 22.07 1.36
N THR A 554 3.72 21.37 2.48
CA THR A 554 4.82 20.82 3.26
C THR A 554 5.57 19.72 2.50
N LYS A 555 4.84 18.81 1.81
CA LYS A 555 5.42 17.83 0.88
C LYS A 555 6.24 18.50 -0.22
N ASP A 556 5.74 19.58 -0.79
CA ASP A 556 6.46 20.34 -1.83
C ASP A 556 7.73 20.99 -1.30
N ILE A 557 7.70 21.54 -0.08
CA ILE A 557 8.87 22.11 0.59
C ILE A 557 9.93 21.03 0.83
N ALA A 558 9.55 19.90 1.43
CA ALA A 558 10.47 18.78 1.68
C ALA A 558 11.10 18.24 0.38
N LEU A 559 10.29 18.10 -0.67
CA LEU A 559 10.77 17.68 -1.99
C LEU A 559 11.76 18.68 -2.60
N LYS A 560 11.50 19.99 -2.47
CA LYS A 560 12.41 21.04 -2.96
C LYS A 560 13.71 21.09 -2.17
N ILE A 561 13.67 20.92 -0.84
CA ILE A 561 14.89 20.78 -0.01
C ILE A 561 15.75 19.63 -0.56
N GLY A 562 15.16 18.46 -0.79
CA GLY A 562 15.87 17.31 -1.34
C GLY A 562 16.41 17.51 -2.76
N LYS A 563 15.56 18.02 -3.68
CA LYS A 563 15.89 18.22 -5.11
C LYS A 563 16.93 19.30 -5.36
N GLY A 564 17.09 20.28 -4.46
CA GLY A 564 18.05 21.37 -4.65
C GLY A 564 19.52 20.99 -4.49
N GLY A 565 19.83 19.70 -4.27
CA GLY A 565 21.19 19.16 -4.39
C GLY A 565 21.46 17.99 -3.46
N LEU A 566 20.77 17.94 -2.30
CA LEU A 566 20.94 16.88 -1.29
C LEU A 566 20.78 15.48 -1.88
N TYR A 567 19.73 15.22 -2.66
CA TYR A 567 19.52 13.90 -3.28
C TYR A 567 20.59 13.55 -4.32
N GLY A 568 21.18 14.55 -4.99
CA GLY A 568 22.29 14.34 -5.90
C GLY A 568 23.56 13.91 -5.16
N ASP A 569 23.85 14.54 -4.02
CA ASP A 569 25.02 14.22 -3.19
C ASP A 569 24.89 12.86 -2.50
N ILE A 570 23.67 12.53 -2.01
CA ILE A 570 23.33 11.20 -1.50
C ILE A 570 23.53 10.13 -2.57
N LYS A 571 23.03 10.37 -3.79
CA LYS A 571 23.20 9.42 -4.90
C LYS A 571 24.69 9.18 -5.18
N LYS A 572 25.50 10.24 -5.31
CA LYS A 572 26.95 10.11 -5.51
C LYS A 572 27.63 9.33 -4.39
N THR A 573 27.22 9.56 -3.15
CA THR A 573 27.76 8.86 -1.99
C THR A 573 27.41 7.36 -2.02
N ASN A 574 26.15 7.02 -2.30
CA ASN A 574 25.72 5.62 -2.45
C ASN A 574 26.43 4.94 -3.62
N ASP A 575 26.58 5.61 -4.76
CA ASP A 575 27.29 5.08 -5.94
C ASP A 575 28.77 4.81 -5.62
N ALA A 576 29.42 5.65 -4.81
CA ALA A 576 30.80 5.44 -4.36
C ALA A 576 30.92 4.22 -3.43
N LEU A 577 30.03 4.10 -2.43
CA LEU A 577 29.98 2.93 -1.54
C LEU A 577 29.77 1.64 -2.33
N MET A 578 28.86 1.67 -3.30
CA MET A 578 28.60 0.55 -4.20
C MET A 578 29.85 0.13 -5.00
N LYS A 579 30.67 1.08 -5.44
CA LYS A 579 31.93 0.81 -6.14
C LYS A 579 32.96 0.17 -5.21
N GLU A 580 33.07 0.64 -3.97
CA GLU A 580 33.98 0.09 -2.96
C GLU A 580 33.59 -1.36 -2.59
N MET A 581 32.31 -1.63 -2.38
CA MET A 581 31.83 -2.98 -2.08
C MET A 581 32.05 -3.96 -3.23
N LYS A 582 31.82 -3.53 -4.48
CA LYS A 582 32.16 -4.35 -5.65
C LYS A 582 33.64 -4.70 -5.71
N LYS A 583 34.51 -3.74 -5.37
CA LYS A 583 35.97 -3.97 -5.33
C LYS A 583 36.36 -4.94 -4.22
N ALA A 584 35.66 -4.94 -3.07
CA ALA A 584 35.93 -5.87 -1.97
C ALA A 584 35.49 -7.32 -2.24
N LEU A 585 34.55 -7.53 -3.18
CA LEU A 585 34.05 -8.85 -3.56
C LEU A 585 34.84 -9.53 -4.68
N MET A 586 35.56 -8.74 -5.50
CA MET A 586 36.53 -9.21 -6.48
C MET A 586 37.80 -9.67 -5.78
#